data_AF-A0A8K0L7V8-F1
#
_entry.id   AF-A0A8K0L7V8-F1
#
_cell.length_a   1.000
_cell.length_b   1.000
_cell.length_c   1.000
_cell.angle_alpha   90.00
_cell.angle_beta   90.00
_cell.angle_gamma   90.00
#
_symmetry.space_group_name_H-M   'P 1'
#
loop_
_entity.id
_entity.type
_entity.pdbx_description
1 polymer ?
#
loop_
_entity_poly.entity_id
_entity_poly.type
_entity_poly.pdbx_seq_one_letter_code
_entity_poly.pdbx_strand_id
1 'polypeptide(L)'
;MALPTIISRLSIPDAPLHPGIQMSAIIICFAYLAKGPQPGEYLVFSDSGEAQWFTLFRGARSIIKDTLMAQIRRERMTDSLGTPDSTGYERQLPPDFIDRFQRFHEFLSNAAVGEEAFQVPLDAMNLLKTTMVARYGLPVAWDEGDHKYSHVLFSWLYRISDDFLSTLAQKRPASLVIFSFYATLLRDYHPRWMMNDWPDHIEDGIRKYLHPRYKQWVENPEQSGEGSAV
;
A
#
# COMPACT_ATOMS: atom_id res chain seq x y z
N MET A 1 27.79 -19.90 23.89
CA MET A 1 27.25 -19.26 25.10
C MET A 1 26.60 -17.88 24.86
N ALA A 2 26.21 -17.51 23.63
CA ALA A 2 25.60 -16.20 23.33
C ALA A 2 24.05 -16.23 23.21
N LEU A 3 23.45 -17.41 23.02
CA LEU A 3 22.01 -17.55 22.79
C LEU A 3 21.14 -17.11 24.00
N PRO A 4 21.45 -17.48 25.25
CA PRO A 4 20.60 -17.13 26.39
C PRO A 4 20.56 -15.61 26.67
N THR A 5 21.67 -14.92 26.42
CA THR A 5 21.81 -13.48 26.63
C THR A 5 21.08 -12.65 25.55
N ILE A 6 20.97 -13.18 24.34
CA ILE A 6 20.16 -12.58 23.27
C ILE A 6 18.67 -12.72 23.60
N ILE A 7 18.25 -13.89 24.10
CA ILE A 7 16.86 -14.15 24.50
C ILE A 7 16.46 -13.25 25.69
N SER A 8 17.34 -13.08 26.69
CA SER A 8 17.03 -12.21 27.84
C SER A 8 16.95 -10.72 27.49
N ARG A 9 17.66 -10.28 26.43
CA ARG A 9 17.60 -8.89 25.93
C ARG A 9 16.36 -8.64 25.05
N LEU A 10 15.79 -9.67 24.45
CA LEU A 10 14.53 -9.61 23.69
C LEU A 10 13.30 -9.57 24.60
N SER A 11 13.41 -9.96 25.88
CA SER A 11 12.32 -9.90 26.87
C SER A 11 12.17 -8.54 27.56
N ILE A 12 12.90 -7.49 27.14
CA ILE A 12 12.72 -6.13 27.66
C ILE A 12 11.77 -5.40 26.69
N PRO A 13 10.52 -5.09 27.08
CA PRO A 13 9.50 -4.57 26.17
C PRO A 13 9.83 -3.20 25.55
N ASP A 14 10.75 -2.43 26.14
CA ASP A 14 10.97 -1.01 25.81
C ASP A 14 12.41 -0.65 25.36
N ALA A 15 13.30 -1.64 25.19
CA ALA A 15 14.63 -1.35 24.64
C ALA A 15 14.55 -1.24 23.11
N PRO A 16 15.02 -0.13 22.49
CA PRO A 16 15.01 -0.01 21.04
C PRO A 16 15.80 -1.18 20.45
N LEU A 17 15.15 -1.90 19.54
CA LEU A 17 15.74 -3.06 18.86
C LEU A 17 17.11 -2.68 18.28
N HIS A 18 18.13 -3.50 18.53
CA HIS A 18 19.50 -3.19 18.10
C HIS A 18 19.55 -2.83 16.60
N PRO A 19 20.25 -1.77 16.17
CA PRO A 19 20.24 -1.29 14.78
C PRO A 19 20.54 -2.37 13.73
N GLY A 20 21.40 -3.34 14.08
CA GLY A 20 21.70 -4.49 13.20
C GLY A 20 20.47 -5.39 12.93
N ILE A 21 19.60 -5.61 13.91
CA ILE A 21 18.37 -6.40 13.74
C ILE A 21 17.37 -5.62 12.88
N GLN A 22 17.27 -4.31 13.11
CA GLN A 22 16.43 -3.42 12.32
C GLN A 22 16.82 -3.43 10.83
N MET A 23 18.11 -3.25 10.54
CA MET A 23 18.63 -3.30 9.17
C MET A 23 18.44 -4.69 8.55
N SER A 24 18.61 -5.76 9.32
CA SER A 24 18.38 -7.13 8.83
C SER A 24 16.92 -7.35 8.44
N ALA A 25 15.96 -6.92 9.25
CA ALA A 25 14.54 -7.02 8.94
C ALA A 25 14.17 -6.24 7.66
N ILE A 26 14.70 -5.03 7.50
CA ILE A 26 14.50 -4.20 6.29
C ILE A 26 15.08 -4.89 5.06
N ILE A 27 16.31 -5.41 5.14
CA ILE A 27 16.97 -6.12 4.03
C ILE A 27 16.20 -7.38 3.66
N ILE A 28 15.72 -8.15 4.64
CA ILE A 28 14.90 -9.35 4.40
C ILE A 28 13.59 -8.98 3.70
N CYS A 29 12.92 -7.90 4.12
CA CYS A 29 11.71 -7.41 3.44
C CYS A 29 11.99 -7.02 1.98
N PHE A 30 13.08 -6.30 1.71
CA PHE A 30 13.45 -5.95 0.34
C PHE A 30 13.85 -7.20 -0.46
N ALA A 31 14.58 -8.14 0.13
CA ALA A 31 14.96 -9.40 -0.51
C ALA A 31 13.76 -10.30 -0.84
N TYR A 32 12.68 -10.23 -0.06
CA TYR A 32 11.42 -10.89 -0.41
C TYR A 32 10.79 -10.24 -1.64
N LEU A 33 10.60 -8.92 -1.63
CA LEU A 33 9.95 -8.20 -2.72
C LEU A 33 10.76 -8.36 -4.03
N ALA A 34 12.08 -8.31 -3.90
CA ALA A 34 13.10 -8.57 -4.91
C ALA A 34 12.99 -9.91 -5.63
N LYS A 35 12.52 -10.94 -4.91
CA LYS A 35 12.28 -12.26 -5.48
C LYS A 35 11.13 -12.25 -6.48
N GLY A 36 10.29 -11.23 -6.44
CA GLY A 36 9.09 -11.11 -7.23
C GLY A 36 7.91 -11.92 -6.66
N PRO A 37 6.71 -11.72 -7.23
CA PRO A 37 5.51 -12.41 -6.82
C PRO A 37 5.66 -13.93 -6.95
N GLN A 38 5.03 -14.68 -6.05
CA GLN A 38 4.98 -16.14 -6.10
C GLN A 38 3.52 -16.56 -6.35
N PRO A 39 3.26 -17.65 -7.09
CA PRO A 39 1.90 -18.11 -7.33
C PRO A 39 1.12 -18.29 -6.01
N GLY A 40 -0.04 -17.64 -5.91
CA GLY A 40 -0.89 -17.69 -4.72
C GLY A 40 -0.48 -16.72 -3.59
N GLU A 41 0.53 -15.87 -3.78
CA GLU A 41 1.00 -14.87 -2.80
C GLU A 41 0.89 -13.44 -3.38
N TYR A 42 -0.18 -12.73 -3.02
CA TYR A 42 -0.53 -11.41 -3.55
C TYR A 42 -0.12 -10.29 -2.59
N LEU A 43 1.11 -10.39 -2.08
CA LEU A 43 1.75 -9.48 -1.14
C LEU A 43 1.11 -9.50 0.26
N VAL A 44 -0.10 -8.99 0.41
CA VAL A 44 -0.77 -8.83 1.71
C VAL A 44 -1.75 -9.97 2.02
N PHE A 45 -2.22 -10.66 0.98
CA PHE A 45 -3.12 -11.80 1.09
C PHE A 45 -2.63 -12.95 0.20
N SER A 46 -3.05 -14.17 0.49
CA SER A 46 -2.69 -15.37 -0.27
C SER A 46 -3.90 -16.22 -0.60
N ASP A 47 -3.74 -17.26 -1.42
CA ASP A 47 -4.77 -18.25 -1.67
C ASP A 47 -5.27 -18.90 -0.36
N SER A 48 -4.36 -19.17 0.59
CA SER A 48 -4.63 -19.80 1.88
C SER A 48 -5.01 -18.86 3.02
N GLY A 49 -5.01 -17.54 2.81
CA GLY A 49 -5.39 -16.54 3.81
C GLY A 49 -4.30 -15.50 4.04
N GLU A 50 -3.56 -15.61 5.15
CA GLU A 50 -2.44 -14.73 5.50
C GLU A 50 -1.25 -15.01 4.56
N ALA A 51 -0.66 -13.95 3.99
CA ALA A 51 0.50 -14.08 3.10
C ALA A 51 1.80 -14.30 3.88
N GLN A 52 2.77 -15.01 3.31
CA GLN A 52 4.08 -15.22 3.97
C GLN A 52 4.81 -13.90 4.20
N TRP A 53 4.71 -12.99 3.23
CA TRP A 53 5.25 -11.65 3.37
C TRP A 53 4.67 -10.91 4.56
N PHE A 54 3.39 -11.13 4.90
CA PHE A 54 2.73 -10.42 5.98
C PHE A 54 3.33 -10.74 7.36
N THR A 55 3.82 -11.97 7.59
CA THR A 55 4.57 -12.32 8.81
C THR A 55 5.89 -11.57 8.92
N LEU A 56 6.66 -11.49 7.82
CA LEU A 56 7.90 -10.71 7.76
C LEU A 56 7.64 -9.21 7.91
N PHE A 57 6.59 -8.75 7.23
CA PHE A 57 6.15 -7.37 7.19
C PHE A 57 5.76 -6.86 8.58
N ARG A 58 4.99 -7.63 9.37
CA ARG A 58 4.63 -7.23 10.74
C ARG A 58 5.83 -6.86 11.62
N GLY A 59 6.90 -7.66 11.55
CA GLY A 59 8.14 -7.41 12.30
C GLY A 59 8.88 -6.16 11.81
N ALA A 60 8.94 -5.95 10.50
CA ALA A 60 9.60 -4.79 9.91
C ALA A 60 8.73 -3.52 9.93
N ARG A 61 7.40 -3.64 10.04
CA ARG A 61 6.44 -2.54 9.87
C ARG A 61 6.66 -1.43 10.88
N SER A 62 6.85 -1.77 12.16
CA SER A 62 7.08 -0.78 13.21
C SER A 62 8.36 0.04 12.94
N ILE A 63 9.44 -0.66 12.60
CA ILE A 63 10.77 -0.09 12.33
C ILE A 63 10.74 0.79 11.07
N ILE A 64 10.16 0.26 9.98
CA ILE A 64 10.09 0.95 8.70
C ILE A 64 9.15 2.14 8.80
N LYS A 65 7.99 2.01 9.46
CA LYS A 65 7.04 3.12 9.64
C LYS A 65 7.72 4.33 10.26
N ASP A 66 8.42 4.16 11.38
CA ASP A 66 9.03 5.30 12.07
C ASP A 66 10.18 5.91 11.26
N THR A 67 11.03 5.06 10.67
CA THR A 67 12.16 5.49 9.84
C THR A 67 11.68 6.23 8.58
N LEU A 68 10.70 5.66 7.88
CA LEU A 68 10.12 6.20 6.66
C LEU A 68 9.38 7.52 6.93
N MET A 69 8.62 7.61 8.02
CA MET A 69 7.93 8.84 8.39
C MET A 69 8.91 9.94 8.82
N ALA A 70 10.00 9.59 9.50
CA ALA A 70 11.07 10.53 9.82
C ALA A 70 11.76 11.04 8.55
N GLN A 71 11.99 10.16 7.57
CA GLN A 71 12.55 10.51 6.26
C GLN A 71 11.61 11.45 5.48
N ILE A 72 10.35 11.08 5.30
CA ILE A 72 9.33 11.90 4.60
C ILE A 72 9.22 13.29 5.25
N ARG A 73 9.24 13.36 6.59
CA ARG A 73 9.19 14.64 7.32
C ARG A 73 10.45 15.47 7.06
N ARG A 74 11.63 14.85 7.09
CA ARG A 74 12.92 15.53 6.89
C ARG A 74 13.00 16.12 5.49
N GLU A 75 12.68 15.33 4.47
CA GLU A 75 12.71 15.75 3.07
C GLU A 75 11.75 16.92 2.80
N ARG A 76 10.54 16.88 3.38
CA ARG A 76 9.62 18.03 3.31
C ARG A 76 10.19 19.31 3.90
N MET A 77 11.00 19.21 4.96
CA MET A 77 11.63 20.38 5.58
C MET A 77 12.83 20.88 4.78
N THR A 78 13.61 19.99 4.16
CA THR A 78 14.85 20.35 3.45
C THR A 78 14.60 20.89 2.05
N ASP A 79 13.64 20.30 1.31
CA ASP A 79 13.45 20.63 -0.11
C ASP A 79 12.60 21.90 -0.33
N SER A 80 12.22 22.62 0.76
CA SER A 80 11.33 23.79 0.70
C SER A 80 10.07 23.55 -0.15
N LEU A 81 9.64 22.29 -0.22
CA LEU A 81 8.49 21.89 -1.00
C LEU A 81 7.29 22.60 -0.43
N GLY A 82 6.54 23.28 -1.30
CA GLY A 82 5.27 23.86 -0.94
C GLY A 82 4.38 22.82 -0.25
N THR A 83 3.39 23.30 0.49
CA THR A 83 2.37 22.40 1.04
C THR A 83 1.69 21.66 -0.11
N PRO A 84 1.58 20.32 -0.05
CA PRO A 84 0.86 19.58 -1.08
C PRO A 84 -0.55 20.14 -1.24
N ASP A 85 -0.91 20.50 -2.46
CA ASP A 85 -2.25 20.91 -2.84
C ASP A 85 -3.18 19.70 -2.65
N SER A 86 -4.22 19.89 -1.84
CA SER A 86 -5.24 18.88 -1.57
C SER A 86 -5.96 18.38 -2.82
N THR A 87 -5.86 19.12 -3.94
CA THR A 87 -6.43 18.76 -5.25
C THR A 87 -5.36 18.50 -6.31
N GLY A 88 -4.07 18.65 -5.97
CA GLY A 88 -2.99 18.58 -6.96
C GLY A 88 -2.83 17.21 -7.61
N TYR A 89 -3.25 16.15 -6.92
CA TYR A 89 -3.27 14.79 -7.48
C TYR A 89 -4.19 14.67 -8.70
N GLU A 90 -5.20 15.53 -8.82
CA GLU A 90 -6.16 15.50 -9.93
C GLU A 90 -5.53 15.87 -11.27
N ARG A 91 -4.40 16.59 -11.23
CA ARG A 91 -3.63 16.96 -12.43
C ARG A 91 -2.66 15.88 -12.89
N GLN A 92 -2.30 14.94 -12.01
CA GLN A 92 -1.25 13.94 -12.27
C GLN A 92 -1.80 12.52 -12.47
N LEU A 93 -3.00 12.24 -11.96
CA LEU A 93 -3.63 10.92 -12.08
C LEU A 93 -4.69 10.92 -13.18
N PRO A 94 -4.97 9.77 -13.82
CA PRO A 94 -6.02 9.66 -14.81
C PRO A 94 -7.40 10.06 -14.27
N PRO A 95 -8.21 10.84 -15.01
CA PRO A 95 -9.55 11.25 -14.58
C PRO A 95 -10.45 10.08 -14.15
N ASP A 96 -10.44 8.98 -14.90
CA ASP A 96 -11.23 7.79 -14.59
C ASP A 96 -10.81 7.11 -13.29
N PHE A 97 -9.51 7.14 -12.95
CA PHE A 97 -9.03 6.64 -11.67
C PHE A 97 -9.56 7.51 -10.52
N ILE A 98 -9.48 8.83 -10.67
CA ILE A 98 -9.93 9.79 -9.66
C ILE A 98 -11.44 9.65 -9.42
N ASP A 99 -12.23 9.60 -10.48
CA ASP A 99 -13.69 9.44 -10.41
C ASP A 99 -14.08 8.11 -9.73
N ARG A 100 -13.47 6.99 -10.12
CA ARG A 100 -13.72 5.70 -9.44
C ARG A 100 -13.32 5.74 -7.97
N PHE A 101 -12.18 6.34 -7.65
CA PHE A 101 -11.71 6.49 -6.27
C PHE A 101 -12.70 7.31 -5.43
N GLN A 102 -13.16 8.44 -5.94
CA GLN A 102 -14.12 9.32 -5.26
C GLN A 102 -15.47 8.63 -5.05
N ARG A 103 -16.04 8.03 -6.09
CA ARG A 103 -17.32 7.29 -5.97
C ARG A 103 -17.23 6.14 -4.98
N PHE A 104 -16.11 5.42 -4.92
CA PHE A 104 -15.93 4.34 -3.94
C PHE A 104 -15.73 4.88 -2.52
N HIS A 105 -15.03 5.99 -2.36
CA HIS A 105 -14.88 6.68 -1.08
C HIS A 105 -16.23 7.16 -0.53
N GLU A 106 -17.09 7.72 -1.39
CA GLU A 106 -18.46 8.12 -1.04
C GLU A 106 -19.31 6.91 -0.65
N PHE A 107 -19.22 5.81 -1.41
CA PHE A 107 -19.90 4.55 -1.07
C PHE A 107 -19.52 4.07 0.34
N LEU A 108 -18.22 4.03 0.66
CA LEU A 108 -17.75 3.63 1.99
C LEU A 108 -18.20 4.61 3.07
N SER A 109 -18.12 5.91 2.80
CA SER A 109 -18.53 6.96 3.75
C SER A 109 -20.01 6.83 4.11
N ASN A 110 -20.87 6.61 3.11
CA ASN A 110 -22.30 6.41 3.32
C ASN A 110 -22.60 5.10 4.08
N ALA A 111 -21.91 4.01 3.73
CA ALA A 111 -22.09 2.73 4.40
C ALA A 111 -21.64 2.78 5.88
N ALA A 112 -20.56 3.49 6.17
CA ALA A 112 -19.99 3.63 7.51
C ALA A 112 -20.88 4.38 8.50
N VAL A 113 -21.83 5.20 8.02
CA VAL A 113 -22.85 5.85 8.87
C VAL A 113 -23.83 4.83 9.48
N GLY A 114 -24.16 3.78 8.73
CA GLY A 114 -25.12 2.75 9.16
C GLY A 114 -24.47 1.49 9.72
N GLU A 115 -23.24 1.19 9.32
CA GLU A 115 -22.57 -0.09 9.61
C GLU A 115 -21.10 0.14 10.03
N GLU A 116 -20.82 -0.12 11.31
CA GLU A 116 -19.47 0.03 11.88
C GLU A 116 -18.41 -0.83 11.16
N ALA A 117 -18.82 -1.94 10.54
CA ALA A 117 -17.96 -2.80 9.74
C ALA A 117 -17.27 -2.08 8.57
N PHE A 118 -17.78 -0.92 8.12
CA PHE A 118 -17.19 -0.11 7.07
C PHE A 118 -16.21 0.97 7.57
N GLN A 119 -16.06 1.16 8.87
CA GLN A 119 -15.12 2.15 9.43
C GLN A 119 -13.67 1.77 9.09
N VAL A 120 -13.30 0.51 9.30
CA VAL A 120 -11.95 -0.01 9.00
C VAL A 120 -11.54 0.20 7.52
N PRO A 121 -12.35 -0.17 6.51
CA PRO A 121 -12.02 0.12 5.12
C PRO A 121 -12.07 1.63 4.80
N LEU A 122 -12.97 2.41 5.39
CA LEU A 122 -13.01 3.86 5.21
C LEU A 122 -11.71 4.53 5.69
N ASP A 123 -11.19 4.14 6.85
CA ASP A 123 -9.93 4.64 7.39
C ASP A 123 -8.75 4.33 6.48
N ALA A 124 -8.69 3.10 5.94
CA ALA A 124 -7.66 2.71 4.98
C ALA A 124 -7.75 3.52 3.66
N MET A 125 -8.97 3.82 3.20
CA MET A 125 -9.22 4.67 2.03
C MET A 125 -8.81 6.12 2.28
N ASN A 126 -9.12 6.68 3.45
CA ASN A 126 -8.69 8.03 3.85
C ASN A 126 -7.16 8.15 3.93
N LEU A 127 -6.52 7.11 4.46
CA LEU A 127 -5.07 7.01 4.48
C LEU A 127 -4.48 6.94 3.07
N LEU A 128 -5.13 6.25 2.13
CA LEU A 128 -4.72 6.18 0.73
C LEU A 128 -4.81 7.56 0.06
N LYS A 129 -5.94 8.27 0.26
CA LYS A 129 -6.11 9.66 -0.20
C LYS A 129 -5.02 10.57 0.33
N THR A 130 -4.71 10.47 1.63
CA THR A 130 -3.61 11.24 2.25
C THR A 130 -2.26 10.94 1.60
N THR A 131 -2.02 9.68 1.25
CA THR A 131 -0.79 9.24 0.56
C THR A 131 -0.73 9.77 -0.87
N MET A 132 -1.86 9.77 -1.59
CA MET A 132 -1.98 10.34 -2.93
C MET A 132 -1.70 11.85 -2.91
N VAL A 133 -2.33 12.60 -2.00
CA VAL A 133 -2.05 14.05 -1.83
C VAL A 133 -0.58 14.27 -1.52
N ALA A 134 0.02 13.46 -0.64
CA ALA A 134 1.43 13.59 -0.31
C ALA A 134 2.38 13.32 -1.50
N ARG A 135 2.00 12.41 -2.42
CA ARG A 135 2.82 12.02 -3.58
C ARG A 135 2.61 12.92 -4.79
N TYR A 136 1.35 13.22 -5.11
CA TYR A 136 0.91 13.86 -6.35
C TYR A 136 0.35 15.27 -6.14
N GLY A 137 0.22 15.75 -4.89
CA GLY A 137 -0.27 17.10 -4.60
C GLY A 137 0.76 18.21 -4.79
N LEU A 138 2.02 17.89 -5.11
CA LEU A 138 3.07 18.89 -5.27
C LEU A 138 3.03 19.52 -6.68
N PRO A 139 3.14 20.86 -6.82
CA PRO A 139 3.20 21.54 -8.12
C PRO A 139 4.49 21.15 -8.84
N VAL A 140 4.38 20.53 -10.02
CA VAL A 140 5.44 19.74 -10.67
C VAL A 140 6.37 20.58 -11.54
N ALA A 141 7.67 20.28 -11.46
CA ALA A 141 8.54 20.06 -12.63
C ALA A 141 9.58 19.00 -12.20
N TRP A 142 9.13 17.79 -11.92
CA TRP A 142 10.03 16.68 -11.62
C TRP A 142 10.39 16.05 -12.97
N ASP A 143 11.66 16.16 -13.33
CA ASP A 143 12.25 15.48 -14.48
C ASP A 143 11.94 13.98 -14.39
N GLU A 144 11.76 13.31 -15.54
CA GLU A 144 11.30 11.91 -15.68
C GLU A 144 12.23 10.85 -15.01
N GLY A 145 13.17 11.27 -14.18
CA GLY A 145 14.09 10.41 -13.44
C GLY A 145 14.20 10.67 -11.94
N ASP A 146 13.46 11.62 -11.33
CA ASP A 146 13.63 11.93 -9.90
C ASP A 146 12.66 11.16 -8.99
N HIS A 147 13.12 9.97 -8.58
CA HIS A 147 12.37 8.99 -7.80
C HIS A 147 12.37 9.26 -6.29
N LYS A 148 12.71 10.48 -5.86
CA LYS A 148 12.97 10.84 -4.46
C LYS A 148 11.83 10.48 -3.50
N TYR A 149 10.56 10.68 -3.89
CA TYR A 149 9.39 10.46 -3.01
C TYR A 149 8.60 9.20 -3.30
N SER A 150 9.20 8.31 -4.09
CA SER A 150 8.58 7.07 -4.50
C SER A 150 8.29 6.15 -3.28
N HIS A 151 9.05 6.30 -2.20
CA HIS A 151 8.82 5.67 -0.91
C HIS A 151 7.57 6.19 -0.16
N VAL A 152 7.02 7.36 -0.54
CA VAL A 152 5.77 7.89 0.03
C VAL A 152 4.60 6.95 -0.27
N LEU A 153 4.54 6.38 -1.48
CA LEU A 153 3.52 5.38 -1.84
C LEU A 153 3.60 4.15 -0.92
N PHE A 154 4.80 3.68 -0.59
CA PHE A 154 4.96 2.59 0.36
C PHE A 154 4.52 2.93 1.78
N SER A 155 4.53 4.21 2.16
CA SER A 155 4.11 4.60 3.51
C SER A 155 2.67 4.18 3.81
N TRP A 156 1.77 4.13 2.80
CA TRP A 156 0.41 3.63 2.98
C TRP A 156 0.41 2.20 3.55
N LEU A 157 1.14 1.30 2.89
CA LEU A 157 1.24 -0.11 3.24
C LEU A 157 1.77 -0.29 4.67
N TYR A 158 2.79 0.48 5.07
CA TYR A 158 3.34 0.44 6.42
C TYR A 158 2.47 1.10 7.51
N ARG A 159 1.41 1.82 7.12
CA ARG A 159 0.56 2.60 8.03
C ARG A 159 -0.87 2.06 8.16
N ILE A 160 -1.34 1.22 7.23
CA ILE A 160 -2.65 0.55 7.36
C ILE A 160 -2.71 -0.29 8.64
N SER A 161 -3.89 -0.32 9.26
CA SER A 161 -4.14 -1.00 10.53
C SER A 161 -4.09 -2.52 10.40
N ASP A 162 -3.82 -3.22 11.51
CA ASP A 162 -3.88 -4.68 11.56
C ASP A 162 -5.30 -5.22 11.30
N ASP A 163 -6.32 -4.47 11.68
CA ASP A 163 -7.71 -4.82 11.40
C ASP A 163 -7.98 -4.79 9.89
N PHE A 164 -7.51 -3.75 9.20
CA PHE A 164 -7.65 -3.68 7.75
C PHE A 164 -6.88 -4.81 7.06
N LEU A 165 -5.65 -5.10 7.51
CA LEU A 165 -4.86 -6.22 7.01
C LEU A 165 -5.56 -7.57 7.22
N SER A 166 -6.23 -7.75 8.35
CA SER A 166 -7.04 -8.95 8.62
C SER A 166 -8.22 -9.07 7.66
N THR A 167 -8.89 -7.95 7.32
CA THR A 167 -9.97 -7.97 6.31
C THR A 167 -9.44 -8.28 4.90
N LEU A 168 -8.22 -7.87 4.56
CA LEU A 168 -7.55 -8.23 3.30
C LEU A 168 -7.22 -9.73 3.24
N ALA A 169 -6.65 -10.31 4.31
CA ALA A 169 -6.38 -11.74 4.39
C ALA A 169 -7.66 -12.59 4.24
N GLN A 170 -8.78 -12.09 4.80
CA GLN A 170 -10.12 -12.65 4.64
C GLN A 170 -10.76 -12.33 3.27
N LYS A 171 -10.08 -11.59 2.40
CA LYS A 171 -10.55 -11.23 1.04
C LYS A 171 -11.90 -10.51 1.06
N ARG A 172 -12.12 -9.66 2.07
CA ARG A 172 -13.35 -8.85 2.16
C ARG A 172 -13.43 -7.93 0.93
N PRO A 173 -14.57 -7.85 0.24
CA PRO A 173 -14.65 -7.17 -1.07
C PRO A 173 -14.20 -5.70 -1.03
N ALA A 174 -14.62 -4.93 -0.03
CA ALA A 174 -14.22 -3.53 0.10
C ALA A 174 -12.70 -3.37 0.25
N SER A 175 -12.07 -4.25 1.03
CA SER A 175 -10.63 -4.23 1.24
C SER A 175 -9.86 -4.55 -0.05
N LEU A 176 -10.33 -5.54 -0.81
CA LEU A 176 -9.75 -5.87 -2.13
C LEU A 176 -9.85 -4.69 -3.12
N VAL A 177 -10.96 -3.97 -3.14
CA VAL A 177 -11.11 -2.77 -3.97
C VAL A 177 -10.10 -1.69 -3.56
N ILE A 178 -9.96 -1.39 -2.27
CA ILE A 178 -8.97 -0.41 -1.79
C ILE A 178 -7.55 -0.83 -2.19
N PHE A 179 -7.23 -2.12 -2.06
CA PHE A 179 -5.93 -2.64 -2.44
C PHE A 179 -5.70 -2.60 -3.95
N SER A 180 -6.76 -2.66 -4.77
CA SER A 180 -6.65 -2.43 -6.23
C SER A 180 -6.24 -1.00 -6.55
N PHE A 181 -6.82 0.01 -5.89
CA PHE A 181 -6.39 1.40 -6.05
C PHE A 181 -4.92 1.57 -5.69
N TYR A 182 -4.49 0.93 -4.59
CA TYR A 182 -3.09 0.93 -4.21
C TYR A 182 -2.18 0.24 -5.24
N ALA A 183 -2.59 -0.93 -5.75
CA ALA A 183 -1.85 -1.65 -6.79
C ALA A 183 -1.71 -0.83 -8.08
N THR A 184 -2.76 -0.10 -8.48
CA THR A 184 -2.70 0.81 -9.63
C THR A 184 -1.68 1.93 -9.38
N LEU A 185 -1.68 2.56 -8.21
CA LEU A 185 -0.69 3.58 -7.86
C LEU A 185 0.74 3.02 -7.76
N LEU A 186 0.89 1.74 -7.40
CA LEU A 186 2.17 1.05 -7.42
C LEU A 186 2.70 0.84 -8.85
N ARG A 187 1.86 0.86 -9.89
CA ARG A 187 2.27 0.73 -11.29
C ARG A 187 3.00 1.98 -11.80
N ASP A 188 2.68 3.16 -11.26
CA ASP A 188 3.40 4.43 -11.54
C ASP A 188 4.82 4.44 -10.96
N TYR A 189 5.22 3.36 -10.29
CA TYR A 189 6.52 3.20 -9.69
C TYR A 189 7.56 2.72 -10.74
N HIS A 190 8.32 3.64 -11.34
CA HIS A 190 9.64 3.34 -11.93
C HIS A 190 10.76 3.85 -11.00
N PRO A 191 12.00 3.30 -10.99
CA PRO A 191 12.56 2.16 -11.70
C PRO A 191 13.03 1.12 -10.65
N ARG A 192 12.23 0.12 -10.28
CA ARG A 192 12.71 -0.86 -9.30
C ARG A 192 12.30 -2.26 -9.69
N TRP A 193 13.31 -3.00 -10.13
CA TRP A 193 13.44 -4.47 -10.19
C TRP A 193 12.62 -5.23 -9.13
N MET A 194 12.46 -4.65 -7.95
CA MET A 194 11.76 -5.21 -6.80
C MET A 194 10.23 -5.19 -6.90
N MET A 195 9.62 -4.27 -7.66
CA MET A 195 8.16 -4.11 -7.74
C MET A 195 7.57 -4.36 -9.13
N ASN A 196 8.39 -4.64 -10.15
CA ASN A 196 7.93 -4.68 -11.55
C ASN A 196 6.70 -5.58 -11.79
N ASP A 197 6.67 -6.78 -11.23
CA ASP A 197 5.59 -7.74 -11.48
C ASP A 197 4.50 -7.74 -10.41
N TRP A 198 4.71 -7.00 -9.31
CA TRP A 198 3.81 -7.02 -8.16
C TRP A 198 2.43 -6.39 -8.45
N PRO A 199 2.30 -5.22 -9.10
CA PRO A 199 1.01 -4.62 -9.42
C PRO A 199 0.09 -5.57 -10.18
N ASP A 200 0.59 -6.15 -11.28
CA ASP A 200 -0.20 -7.04 -12.14
C ASP A 200 -0.56 -8.33 -11.41
N HIS A 201 0.39 -8.91 -10.66
CA HIS A 201 0.12 -10.10 -9.86
C HIS A 201 -0.93 -9.85 -8.76
N ILE A 202 -0.86 -8.70 -8.08
CA ILE A 202 -1.86 -8.31 -7.07
C ILE A 202 -3.23 -8.17 -7.74
N GLU A 203 -3.31 -7.51 -8.89
CA GLU A 203 -4.57 -7.35 -9.61
C GLU A 203 -5.14 -8.70 -10.07
N ASP A 204 -4.32 -9.65 -10.51
CA ASP A 204 -4.75 -11.02 -10.84
C ASP A 204 -5.40 -11.71 -9.62
N GLY A 205 -4.76 -11.59 -8.45
CA GLY A 205 -5.30 -12.09 -7.18
C GLY A 205 -6.62 -11.41 -6.80
N ILE A 206 -6.70 -10.09 -6.97
CA ILE A 206 -7.93 -9.33 -6.71
C ILE A 206 -9.04 -9.82 -7.65
N ARG A 207 -8.80 -9.90 -8.97
CA ARG A 207 -9.77 -10.36 -9.96
C ARG A 207 -10.25 -11.79 -9.67
N LYS A 208 -9.37 -12.67 -9.17
CA LYS A 208 -9.71 -14.04 -8.76
C LYS A 208 -10.69 -14.11 -7.59
N TYR A 209 -10.56 -13.22 -6.60
CA TYR A 209 -11.32 -13.30 -5.34
C TYR A 209 -12.40 -12.22 -5.16
N LEU A 210 -12.43 -11.23 -6.04
CA LEU A 210 -13.37 -10.11 -5.94
C LEU A 210 -14.80 -10.57 -6.20
N HIS A 211 -15.69 -10.26 -5.27
CA HIS A 211 -17.11 -10.53 -5.44
C HIS A 211 -17.66 -9.75 -6.65
N PRO A 212 -18.48 -10.36 -7.53
CA PRO A 212 -18.96 -9.75 -8.78
C PRO A 212 -19.56 -8.34 -8.62
N ARG A 213 -20.31 -8.12 -7.53
CA ARG A 213 -20.90 -6.80 -7.19
C ARG A 213 -19.88 -5.65 -7.08
N TYR A 214 -18.61 -5.95 -6.83
CA TYR A 214 -17.56 -4.96 -6.65
C TYR A 214 -16.67 -4.78 -7.89
N LYS A 215 -16.87 -5.55 -8.97
CA LYS A 215 -16.06 -5.48 -10.20
C LYS A 215 -16.00 -4.09 -10.83
N GLN A 216 -17.14 -3.39 -10.83
CA GLN A 216 -17.24 -2.02 -11.34
C GLN A 216 -16.27 -1.01 -10.71
N TRP A 217 -15.73 -1.31 -9.53
CA TRP A 217 -14.79 -0.45 -8.83
C TRP A 217 -13.33 -0.70 -9.22
N VAL A 218 -13.04 -1.85 -9.84
CA VAL A 218 -11.69 -2.31 -10.18
C VAL A 218 -11.46 -2.30 -11.69
N GLU A 219 -12.48 -2.63 -12.48
CA GLU A 219 -12.38 -2.69 -13.94
C GLU A 219 -12.24 -1.28 -14.53
N ASN A 220 -11.24 -1.11 -15.40
CA ASN A 220 -11.14 0.07 -16.24
C ASN A 220 -12.21 0.00 -17.34
N PRO A 221 -12.96 1.07 -17.62
CA PRO A 221 -13.98 1.07 -18.67
C PRO A 221 -13.43 0.70 -20.05
N GLU A 222 -12.14 0.98 -20.32
CA GLU A 222 -11.48 0.59 -21.57
C GLU A 222 -11.32 -0.93 -21.74
N GLN A 223 -11.08 -1.67 -20.66
CA GLN A 223 -10.92 -3.13 -20.70
C GLN A 223 -12.24 -3.89 -20.86
N SER A 224 -13.37 -3.25 -20.52
CA SER A 224 -14.71 -3.82 -20.71
C SER A 224 -15.19 -3.73 -22.17
N GLY A 225 -14.55 -2.90 -23.01
CA GLY A 225 -14.91 -2.69 -24.41
C GLY A 225 -14.29 -3.67 -25.42
N GLU A 226 -13.15 -4.28 -25.10
CA GLU A 226 -12.44 -5.19 -26.01
C GLU A 226 -12.94 -6.65 -25.95
N GLY A 227 -13.83 -6.99 -25.00
CA GLY A 227 -14.33 -8.35 -24.80
C GLY A 227 -15.59 -8.74 -25.59
N SER A 228 -16.11 -7.86 -26.46
CA SER A 228 -17.37 -8.10 -27.19
C SER A 228 -17.24 -8.10 -28.72
N ALA A 229 -16.03 -8.32 -29.23
CA ALA A 229 -15.77 -8.43 -30.66
C ALA A 229 -14.78 -9.56 -31.00
N VAL A 230 -15.13 -10.82 -30.69
CA VAL A 230 -14.73 -12.01 -31.46
C VAL A 230 -15.84 -13.04 -31.41
#